data_AF-A0AAQ3UW58-F1
#
_entry.id   AF-A0AAQ3UW58-F1
#
_cell.length_a   1.000
_cell.length_b   1.000
_cell.length_c   1.000
_cell.angle_alpha   90.00
_cell.angle_beta   90.00
_cell.angle_gamma   90.00
#
_symmetry.space_group_name_H-M   'P 1'
#
loop_
_entity.id
_entity.type
_entity.pdbx_description
1 polymer ?
#
loop_
_entity_poly.entity_id
_entity_poly.type
_entity_poly.pdbx_seq_one_letter_code
_entity_poly.pdbx_strand_id
1 'polypeptide(L)'
;MWVNNQEMKNMPAYHARERHARECAHAPCRCPGDACAFSAPAAALADHLADAHGWPCTVEAEAGRSFGVDLRDGFNFVTAVRGGARYVFLLNVASTALGRAVSAVAAVAGATTMASSSAAPEAGRKATTCELELKCSRYQYGPCYQREHYQTSRFEVACTDGSNGLRDPNASFQFFIPNYVAGSESEEAAFRVTAGVYINS
;
A
#
# COMPACT_ATOMS: atom_id res chain seq x y z
N MET A 1 10.34 47.16 14.18
CA MET A 1 10.77 45.85 13.65
C MET A 1 9.66 44.87 13.92
N TRP A 2 8.95 44.44 12.87
CA TRP A 2 7.84 43.49 12.97
C TRP A 2 8.43 42.07 13.00
N VAL A 3 8.14 41.29 14.04
CA VAL A 3 8.45 39.86 14.06
C VAL A 3 7.24 39.14 13.46
N ASN A 4 7.46 38.43 12.35
CA ASN A 4 6.43 37.72 11.58
C ASN A 4 5.68 36.71 12.47
N ASN A 5 4.36 36.87 12.54
CA ASN A 5 3.46 36.08 13.37
C ASN A 5 2.81 34.95 12.54
N GLN A 6 3.63 34.05 11.97
CA GLN A 6 3.16 33.03 11.01
C GLN A 6 3.39 31.56 11.45
N GLU A 7 3.88 31.33 12.68
CA GLU A 7 4.13 29.97 13.23
C GLU A 7 3.10 29.54 14.31
N MET A 8 1.91 30.14 14.37
CA MET A 8 0.86 29.83 15.36
C MET A 8 -0.48 29.38 14.74
N LYS A 9 -0.48 28.64 13.63
CA LYS A 9 -1.71 28.01 13.10
C LYS A 9 -1.61 26.50 13.25
N ASN A 10 -2.41 25.96 14.17
CA ASN A 10 -2.67 24.53 14.46
C ASN A 10 -1.99 23.93 15.71
N MET A 11 -2.02 24.63 16.85
CA MET A 11 -1.77 23.97 18.14
C MET A 11 -3.12 23.53 18.74
N PRO A 12 -3.51 22.24 18.65
CA PRO A 12 -4.74 21.76 19.28
C PRO A 12 -4.63 21.89 20.80
N ALA A 13 -5.75 22.14 21.46
CA ALA A 13 -5.83 22.04 22.91
C ALA A 13 -5.37 20.64 23.37
N TYR A 14 -4.67 20.56 24.50
CA TYR A 14 -4.06 19.30 24.98
C TYR A 14 -5.04 18.11 25.00
N HIS A 15 -6.29 18.33 25.40
CA HIS A 15 -7.34 17.31 25.44
C HIS A 15 -7.85 16.87 24.05
N ALA A 16 -7.62 17.68 23.03
CA ALA A 16 -8.01 17.39 21.65
C ALA A 16 -6.84 16.80 20.84
N ARG A 17 -5.68 16.57 21.44
CA ARG A 17 -4.45 16.22 20.71
C ARG A 17 -4.53 14.85 20.04
N GLU A 18 -5.10 13.85 20.71
CA GLU A 18 -5.32 12.52 20.13
C GLU A 18 -6.38 12.53 19.04
N ARG A 19 -7.46 13.30 19.25
CA ARG A 19 -8.51 13.48 18.24
C ARG A 19 -7.95 14.19 17.01
N HIS A 20 -7.20 15.27 17.22
CA HIS A 20 -6.52 15.98 16.15
C HIS A 20 -5.52 15.07 15.44
N ALA A 21 -4.72 14.27 16.15
CA ALA A 21 -3.80 13.32 15.51
C ALA A 21 -4.51 12.30 14.61
N ARG A 22 -5.75 11.89 14.94
CA ARG A 22 -6.59 11.00 14.12
C ARG A 22 -7.31 11.69 12.95
N GLU A 23 -7.37 13.02 12.96
CA GLU A 23 -8.12 13.82 11.97
C GLU A 23 -7.18 14.72 11.14
N CYS A 24 -5.90 14.76 11.49
CA CYS A 24 -4.91 15.66 10.89
C CYS A 24 -4.25 14.98 9.70
N ALA A 25 -4.42 15.58 8.52
CA ALA A 25 -3.76 15.17 7.28
C ALA A 25 -2.21 15.27 7.33
N HIS A 26 -1.65 15.91 8.37
CA HIS A 26 -0.20 15.99 8.62
C HIS A 26 0.27 14.99 9.69
N ALA A 27 -0.63 14.16 10.23
CA ALA A 27 -0.26 13.16 11.22
C ALA A 27 0.72 12.14 10.60
N PRO A 28 1.80 11.78 11.30
CA PRO A 28 2.78 10.84 10.78
C PRO A 28 2.20 9.41 10.76
N CYS A 29 2.51 8.66 9.70
CA CYS A 29 2.16 7.27 9.53
C CYS A 29 3.12 6.40 10.37
N ARG A 30 2.58 5.46 11.16
CA ARG A 30 3.39 4.52 11.96
C ARG A 30 3.82 3.29 11.15
N CYS A 31 5.01 2.79 11.43
CA CYS A 31 5.48 1.51 10.91
C CYS A 31 4.63 0.35 11.48
N PRO A 32 4.23 -0.63 10.66
CA PRO A 32 3.46 -1.80 11.11
C PRO A 32 4.35 -2.89 11.74
N GLY A 33 5.68 -2.74 11.79
CA GLY A 33 6.55 -3.71 12.44
C GLY A 33 6.28 -3.76 13.94
N ASP A 34 6.04 -4.96 14.49
CA ASP A 34 5.61 -5.17 15.89
C ASP A 34 6.47 -4.47 16.96
N ALA A 35 7.76 -4.28 16.70
CA ALA A 35 8.70 -3.60 17.60
C ALA A 35 9.23 -2.25 17.06
N CYS A 36 8.67 -1.74 15.96
CA CYS A 36 9.16 -0.54 15.30
C CYS A 36 8.36 0.70 15.71
N ALA A 37 9.00 1.62 16.42
CA ALA A 37 8.40 2.89 16.83
C ALA A 37 8.48 4.00 15.76
N PHE A 38 8.92 3.67 14.54
CA PHE A 38 9.08 4.66 13.47
C PHE A 38 7.74 5.28 13.07
N SER A 39 7.73 6.60 12.90
CA SER A 39 6.55 7.36 12.54
C SER A 39 6.96 8.56 11.69
N ALA A 40 6.52 8.61 10.43
CA ALA A 40 6.87 9.66 9.48
C ALA A 40 5.78 9.80 8.40
N PRO A 41 5.81 10.85 7.55
CA PRO A 41 4.90 10.94 6.40
C PRO A 41 5.02 9.72 5.47
N ALA A 42 3.96 9.43 4.71
CA ALA A 42 3.88 8.25 3.84
C ALA A 42 5.08 8.02 2.92
N ALA A 43 5.66 9.11 2.38
CA ALA A 43 6.84 9.05 1.52
C ALA A 43 8.07 8.52 2.27
N ALA A 44 8.31 8.99 3.50
CA ALA A 44 9.42 8.54 4.33
C ALA A 44 9.17 7.16 4.95
N LEU A 45 7.91 6.76 5.10
CA LEU A 45 7.56 5.42 5.56
C LEU A 45 7.99 4.37 4.53
N ALA A 46 7.75 4.58 3.23
CA ALA A 46 8.15 3.62 2.19
C ALA A 46 9.66 3.34 2.20
N ASP A 47 10.48 4.38 2.31
CA ASP A 47 11.94 4.25 2.36
C ASP A 47 12.38 3.52 3.65
N HIS A 48 11.82 3.89 4.81
CA HIS A 48 12.10 3.22 6.07
C HIS A 48 11.80 1.71 6.03
N LEU A 49 10.70 1.30 5.40
CA LEU A 49 10.30 -0.11 5.33
C LEU A 49 11.27 -0.93 4.50
N ALA A 50 11.77 -0.36 3.41
CA ALA A 50 12.79 -0.99 2.58
C ALA A 50 14.13 -1.08 3.35
N ASP A 51 14.56 0.02 3.97
CA ASP A 51 15.89 0.12 4.58
C ASP A 51 16.00 -0.58 5.94
N ALA A 52 15.01 -0.42 6.81
CA ALA A 52 15.04 -0.93 8.18
C ALA A 52 14.53 -2.37 8.30
N HIS A 53 13.61 -2.78 7.43
CA HIS A 53 12.98 -4.10 7.48
C HIS A 53 13.33 -5.01 6.30
N GLY A 54 13.94 -4.48 5.24
CA GLY A 54 14.25 -5.26 4.03
C GLY A 54 13.00 -5.77 3.31
N TRP A 55 11.83 -5.18 3.59
CA TRP A 55 10.57 -5.60 3.01
C TRP A 55 10.50 -5.20 1.53
N PRO A 56 10.07 -6.10 0.61
CA PRO A 56 10.02 -5.78 -0.80
C PRO A 56 9.11 -4.58 -1.07
N CYS A 57 9.62 -3.59 -1.80
CA CYS A 57 8.85 -2.44 -2.26
C CYS A 57 8.90 -2.39 -3.79
N THR A 58 7.76 -2.61 -4.44
CA THR A 58 7.62 -2.49 -5.90
C THR A 58 7.05 -1.12 -6.24
N VAL A 59 7.73 -0.41 -7.15
CA VAL A 59 7.27 0.88 -7.68
C VAL A 59 6.66 0.67 -9.05
N GLU A 60 5.48 1.23 -9.26
CA GLU A 60 4.85 1.29 -10.58
C GLU A 60 5.76 2.02 -11.59
N ALA A 61 6.01 1.38 -12.73
CA ALA A 61 6.85 1.96 -13.78
C ALA A 61 6.11 3.02 -14.63
N GLU A 62 4.83 2.80 -14.93
CA GLU A 62 4.03 3.68 -15.78
C GLU A 62 2.62 3.86 -15.19
N ALA A 63 2.24 5.11 -14.95
CA ALA A 63 0.97 5.44 -14.31
C ALA A 63 -0.24 4.92 -15.12
N GLY A 64 -1.13 4.21 -14.43
CA GLY A 64 -2.39 3.71 -14.98
C GLY A 64 -2.29 2.35 -15.65
N ARG A 65 -1.09 1.75 -15.70
CA ARG A 65 -0.88 0.40 -16.21
C ARG A 65 -0.74 -0.61 -15.08
N SER A 66 -1.05 -1.86 -15.38
CA SER A 66 -0.69 -2.95 -14.47
C SER A 66 0.81 -3.26 -14.58
N PHE A 67 1.39 -3.74 -13.48
CA PHE A 67 2.81 -4.00 -13.37
C PHE A 67 3.07 -5.26 -12.54
N GLY A 68 4.21 -5.90 -12.80
CA GLY A 68 4.62 -7.09 -12.06
C GLY A 68 5.10 -6.73 -10.65
N VAL A 69 4.69 -7.54 -9.67
CA VAL A 69 5.08 -7.43 -8.27
C VAL A 69 5.60 -8.78 -7.82
N ASP A 70 6.84 -8.81 -7.34
CA ASP A 70 7.44 -10.00 -6.74
C ASP A 70 7.16 -9.97 -5.23
N LEU A 71 6.36 -10.92 -4.78
CA LEU A 71 5.89 -11.02 -3.41
C LEU A 71 6.68 -12.08 -2.63
N ARG A 72 7.01 -11.76 -1.37
CA ARG A 72 7.60 -12.66 -0.39
C ARG A 72 6.65 -12.90 0.77
N ASP A 73 6.86 -13.98 1.52
CA ASP A 73 6.09 -14.19 2.76
C ASP A 73 6.35 -13.04 3.75
N GLY A 74 5.29 -12.61 4.45
CA GLY A 74 5.29 -11.41 5.29
C GLY A 74 4.85 -10.14 4.54
N PHE A 75 5.35 -8.99 5.00
CA PHE A 75 4.94 -7.68 4.47
C PHE A 75 5.65 -7.31 3.17
N ASN A 76 4.87 -6.79 2.23
CA ASN A 76 5.31 -6.27 0.93
C ASN A 76 4.61 -4.94 0.66
N PHE A 77 5.24 -4.09 -0.15
CA PHE A 77 4.72 -2.77 -0.48
C PHE A 77 4.62 -2.59 -1.99
N VAL A 78 3.55 -1.91 -2.39
CA VAL A 78 3.33 -1.51 -3.77
C VAL A 78 3.08 -0.01 -3.78
N THR A 79 3.82 0.73 -4.60
CA THR A 79 3.62 2.18 -4.75
C THR A 79 3.18 2.54 -6.16
N ALA A 80 2.18 3.42 -6.26
CA ALA A 80 1.60 3.87 -7.52
C ALA A 80 1.35 5.38 -7.49
N VAL A 81 1.39 6.06 -8.64
CA VAL A 81 1.09 7.50 -8.73
C VAL A 81 -0.18 7.72 -9.53
N ARG A 82 -1.16 8.40 -8.93
CA ARG A 82 -2.46 8.69 -9.56
C ARG A 82 -2.88 10.11 -9.26
N GLY A 83 -3.26 10.87 -10.29
CA GLY A 83 -3.77 12.23 -10.13
C GLY A 83 -2.84 13.16 -9.33
N GLY A 84 -1.51 13.01 -9.47
CA GLY A 84 -0.54 13.81 -8.72
C GLY A 84 -0.40 13.46 -7.23
N ALA A 85 -0.89 12.30 -6.81
CA ALA A 85 -0.67 11.75 -5.47
C ALA A 85 0.01 10.38 -5.55
N ARG A 86 0.91 10.10 -4.60
CA ARG A 86 1.55 8.80 -4.43
C ARG A 86 0.74 7.96 -3.45
N TYR A 87 0.39 6.74 -3.87
CA TYR A 87 -0.32 5.76 -3.07
C TYR A 87 0.66 4.67 -2.65
N VAL A 88 0.66 4.31 -1.37
CA VAL A 88 1.44 3.18 -0.83
C VAL A 88 0.46 2.13 -0.33
N PHE A 89 0.48 0.95 -0.94
CA PHE A 89 -0.29 -0.21 -0.54
C PHE A 89 0.58 -1.17 0.26
N LEU A 90 0.08 -1.59 1.43
CA LEU A 90 0.66 -2.68 2.19
C LEU A 90 -0.05 -3.99 1.85
N LEU A 91 0.73 -5.01 1.54
CA LEU A 91 0.30 -6.38 1.28
C LEU A 91 0.93 -7.29 2.32
N ASN A 92 0.13 -8.13 2.98
CA ASN A 92 0.63 -9.22 3.82
C ASN A 92 0.45 -10.55 3.09
N VAL A 93 1.52 -11.34 3.04
CA VAL A 93 1.51 -12.66 2.43
C VAL A 93 1.69 -13.70 3.53
N ALA A 94 0.66 -14.51 3.74
CA ALA A 94 0.71 -15.64 4.65
C ALA A 94 0.86 -16.94 3.86
N SER A 95 1.91 -17.70 4.18
CA SER A 95 2.06 -19.07 3.67
C SER A 95 1.10 -20.01 4.38
N THR A 96 0.47 -20.90 3.62
CA THR A 96 -0.51 -21.88 4.09
C THR A 96 -0.20 -23.25 3.51
N ALA A 97 -0.79 -24.31 4.07
CA ALA A 97 -0.63 -25.67 3.55
C ALA A 97 -1.06 -25.80 2.07
N LEU A 98 -2.00 -24.97 1.62
CA LEU A 98 -2.61 -25.06 0.28
C LEU A 98 -2.06 -24.04 -0.70
N GLY A 99 -1.23 -23.09 -0.28
CA GLY A 99 -0.87 -21.93 -1.10
C GLY A 99 -0.40 -20.74 -0.31
N ARG A 100 -0.51 -19.55 -0.91
CA ARG A 100 -0.25 -18.27 -0.26
C ARG A 100 -1.51 -17.41 -0.27
N ALA A 101 -1.83 -16.81 0.86
CA ALA A 101 -2.91 -15.84 0.98
C ALA A 101 -2.31 -14.42 1.01
N VAL A 102 -2.72 -13.59 0.05
CA VAL A 102 -2.30 -12.19 -0.03
C VAL A 102 -3.44 -11.31 0.46
N SER A 103 -3.19 -10.49 1.47
CA SER A 103 -4.19 -9.57 2.04
C SER A 103 -3.75 -8.12 1.84
N ALA A 104 -4.64 -7.28 1.33
CA ALA A 104 -4.37 -5.85 1.13
C ALA A 104 -4.80 -5.04 2.35
N VAL A 105 -3.89 -4.28 2.93
CA VAL A 105 -4.04 -3.80 4.31
C VAL A 105 -4.50 -2.35 4.37
N ALA A 106 -3.90 -1.48 3.56
CA ALA A 106 -4.25 -0.07 3.49
C ALA A 106 -3.61 0.57 2.25
N ALA A 107 -4.20 1.67 1.78
CA ALA A 107 -3.57 2.60 0.85
C ALA A 107 -3.34 3.93 1.56
N VAL A 108 -2.11 4.45 1.56
CA VAL A 108 -1.81 5.79 2.08
C VAL A 108 -1.56 6.73 0.91
N ALA A 109 -2.37 7.79 0.80
CA ALA A 109 -2.24 8.78 -0.25
C ALA A 109 -1.43 9.99 0.25
N GLY A 110 -0.21 10.17 -0.26
CA GLY A 110 0.61 11.36 -0.04
C GLY A 110 0.55 12.31 -1.23
N ALA A 111 0.37 13.61 -0.99
CA ALA A 111 0.55 14.61 -2.04
C ALA A 111 2.02 14.62 -2.49
N THR A 112 2.28 14.44 -3.79
CA THR A 112 3.62 14.70 -4.33
C THR A 112 3.82 16.21 -4.38
N THR A 113 4.77 16.72 -3.60
CA THR A 113 5.11 18.14 -3.54
C THR A 113 5.69 18.61 -4.87
N MET A 114 4.81 18.98 -5.78
CA MET A 114 5.08 19.82 -6.97
C MET A 114 3.89 20.78 -7.15
N ALA A 115 3.58 21.54 -6.10
CA ALA A 115 2.88 22.82 -6.20
C ALA A 115 2.99 23.52 -4.83
N SER A 116 3.78 24.58 -4.78
CA SER A 116 3.62 25.62 -3.78
C SER A 116 2.30 26.33 -4.07
N SER A 117 1.18 25.80 -3.58
CA SER A 117 -0.05 26.57 -3.47
C SER A 117 -0.58 26.41 -2.05
N SER A 118 -0.60 27.55 -1.35
CA SER A 118 -1.25 27.73 -0.06
C SER A 118 -2.74 27.47 -0.21
N ALA A 119 -3.20 26.26 0.10
CA ALA A 119 -4.61 25.97 0.29
C ALA A 119 -4.84 25.59 1.76
N ALA A 120 -5.75 26.32 2.40
CA ALA A 120 -6.26 26.06 3.74
C ALA A 120 -6.92 24.65 3.82
N PRO A 121 -7.18 24.09 5.01
CA PRO A 121 -7.67 22.73 5.12
C PRO A 121 -9.11 22.69 4.59
N GLU A 122 -9.33 22.11 3.41
CA GLU A 122 -10.66 21.85 2.91
C GLU A 122 -11.29 20.69 3.70
N ALA A 123 -12.08 21.05 4.70
CA ALA A 123 -13.07 20.17 5.28
C ALA A 123 -14.03 19.71 4.17
N GLY A 124 -14.00 18.42 3.83
CA GLY A 124 -14.93 17.84 2.86
C GLY A 124 -14.33 16.94 1.77
N ARG A 125 -13.05 16.57 1.83
CA ARG A 125 -12.49 15.57 0.89
C ARG A 125 -13.24 14.25 1.07
N LYS A 126 -14.07 13.87 0.09
CA LYS A 126 -14.69 12.53 0.03
C LYS A 126 -13.62 11.48 0.28
N ALA A 127 -13.92 10.50 1.13
CA ALA A 127 -13.06 9.33 1.32
C ALA A 127 -12.82 8.71 -0.06
N THR A 128 -11.60 8.90 -0.57
CA THR A 128 -11.22 8.33 -1.86
C THR A 128 -11.04 6.84 -1.62
N THR A 129 -11.67 6.00 -2.43
CA THR A 129 -11.38 4.57 -2.45
C THR A 129 -10.50 4.26 -3.66
N CYS A 130 -9.62 3.31 -3.45
CA CYS A 130 -8.64 2.86 -4.42
C CYS A 130 -9.00 1.41 -4.77
N GLU A 131 -9.18 1.07 -6.04
CA GLU A 131 -9.35 -0.32 -6.45
C GLU A 131 -7.97 -0.95 -6.72
N LEU A 132 -7.62 -1.98 -5.95
CA LEU A 132 -6.44 -2.80 -6.16
C LEU A 132 -6.85 -4.08 -6.90
N GLU A 133 -6.40 -4.22 -8.14
CA GLU A 133 -6.49 -5.46 -8.91
C GLU A 133 -5.25 -6.31 -8.67
N LEU A 134 -5.43 -7.57 -8.28
CA LEU A 134 -4.39 -8.59 -8.25
C LEU A 134 -4.72 -9.67 -9.27
N LYS A 135 -3.77 -9.98 -10.13
CA LYS A 135 -3.87 -11.00 -11.16
C LYS A 135 -2.73 -12.01 -11.06
N CYS A 136 -3.08 -13.28 -11.10
CA CYS A 136 -2.15 -14.39 -11.27
C CYS A 136 -2.49 -15.11 -12.58
N SER A 137 -1.51 -15.25 -13.46
CA SER A 137 -1.61 -16.07 -14.68
C SER A 137 -0.57 -17.16 -14.62
N ARG A 138 -1.00 -18.40 -14.85
CA ARG A 138 -0.12 -19.56 -14.95
C ARG A 138 -0.32 -20.25 -16.28
N TYR A 139 0.80 -20.53 -16.93
CA TYR A 139 0.86 -21.22 -18.22
C TYR A 139 1.52 -22.57 -18.02
N GLN A 140 0.85 -23.64 -18.42
CA GLN A 140 1.42 -24.98 -18.45
C GLN A 140 1.58 -25.40 -19.91
N TYR A 141 2.83 -25.63 -20.30
CA TYR A 141 3.19 -26.10 -21.63
C TYR A 141 3.48 -27.60 -21.56
N GLY A 142 2.57 -28.39 -22.13
CA GLY A 142 2.81 -29.80 -22.44
C GLY A 142 3.04 -29.97 -23.95
N PRO A 143 3.66 -31.08 -24.39
CA PRO A 143 3.92 -31.34 -25.81
C PRO A 143 2.64 -31.37 -26.68
N CYS A 144 1.46 -31.57 -26.10
CA CYS A 144 0.19 -31.69 -26.82
C CYS A 144 -0.99 -30.96 -26.16
N TYR A 145 -0.76 -30.14 -25.13
CA TYR A 145 -1.81 -29.31 -24.54
C TYR A 145 -1.22 -28.05 -23.91
N GLN A 146 -1.97 -26.96 -24.06
CA GLN A 146 -1.74 -25.71 -23.36
C GLN A 146 -2.85 -25.55 -22.32
N ARG A 147 -2.48 -25.45 -21.04
CA ARG A 147 -3.43 -25.15 -19.97
C ARG A 147 -3.08 -23.80 -19.37
N GLU A 148 -4.07 -22.93 -19.34
CA GLU A 148 -3.94 -21.59 -18.79
C GLU A 148 -4.85 -21.47 -17.57
N HIS A 149 -4.31 -20.96 -16.48
CA HIS A 149 -5.07 -20.61 -15.29
C HIS A 149 -4.92 -19.12 -15.02
N TYR A 150 -6.05 -18.42 -15.00
CA TYR A 150 -6.11 -17.00 -14.67
C TYR A 150 -6.98 -16.80 -13.45
N GLN A 151 -6.46 -16.06 -12.49
CA GLN A 151 -7.20 -15.59 -11.34
C GLN A 151 -7.01 -14.09 -11.24
N THR A 152 -8.11 -13.36 -11.20
CA THR A 152 -8.10 -11.91 -11.01
C THR A 152 -9.04 -11.60 -9.85
N SER A 153 -8.65 -10.68 -8.98
CA SER A 153 -9.51 -10.16 -7.93
C SER A 153 -9.29 -8.66 -7.78
N ARG A 154 -10.37 -7.95 -7.52
CA ARG A 154 -10.38 -6.50 -7.33
C ARG A 154 -10.88 -6.21 -5.93
N PHE A 155 -10.14 -5.39 -5.22
CA PHE A 155 -10.42 -5.05 -3.84
C PHE A 155 -10.59 -3.55 -3.73
N GLU A 156 -11.69 -3.12 -3.14
CA GLU A 156 -11.82 -1.74 -2.73
C GLU A 156 -10.98 -1.52 -1.45
N VAL A 157 -9.96 -0.69 -1.56
CA VAL A 157 -9.06 -0.31 -0.48
C VAL A 157 -9.37 1.13 -0.10
N ALA A 158 -9.81 1.34 1.14
CA ALA A 158 -9.98 2.69 1.67
C ALA A 158 -8.63 3.40 1.67
N CYS A 159 -8.52 4.53 0.96
CA CYS A 159 -7.32 5.34 1.01
C CYS A 159 -7.39 6.19 2.28
N THR A 160 -6.38 6.08 3.14
CA THR A 160 -6.29 6.80 4.41
C THR A 160 -5.17 7.84 4.33
N ASP A 161 -5.25 8.87 5.16
CA ASP A 161 -4.15 9.82 5.38
C ASP A 161 -3.10 9.27 6.36
N GLY A 162 -3.21 8.00 6.76
CA GLY A 162 -2.31 7.31 7.68
C GLY A 162 -2.51 7.67 9.16
N SER A 163 -3.46 8.55 9.49
CA SER A 163 -3.72 9.05 10.85
C SER A 163 -4.30 7.99 11.80
N ASN A 164 -5.07 7.03 11.27
CA ASN A 164 -5.68 5.94 12.03
C ASN A 164 -4.82 4.66 12.07
N GLY A 165 -3.57 4.74 11.61
CA GLY A 165 -2.70 3.57 11.46
C GLY A 165 -3.14 2.66 10.32
N LEU A 166 -2.30 1.68 10.00
CA LEU A 166 -2.61 0.64 9.03
C LEU A 166 -3.64 -0.32 9.64
N ARG A 167 -4.66 -0.73 8.89
CA ARG A 167 -5.63 -1.75 9.35
C ARG A 167 -4.92 -3.07 9.65
N ASP A 168 -5.55 -3.96 10.42
CA ASP A 168 -5.07 -5.33 10.55
C ASP A 168 -5.13 -6.04 9.17
N PRO A 169 -4.00 -6.52 8.64
CA PRO A 169 -3.97 -7.29 7.40
C PRO A 169 -4.90 -8.50 7.39
N ASN A 170 -5.06 -9.16 8.54
CA ASN A 170 -5.86 -10.37 8.68
C ASN A 170 -7.37 -10.10 8.72
N ALA A 171 -7.76 -8.84 8.92
CA ALA A 171 -9.16 -8.41 8.88
C ALA A 171 -9.62 -7.94 7.48
N SER A 172 -8.76 -8.09 6.46
CA SER A 172 -9.02 -7.62 5.09
C SER A 172 -9.34 -8.77 4.11
N PHE A 173 -9.70 -8.41 2.89
CA PHE A 173 -9.94 -9.35 1.80
C PHE A 173 -8.68 -10.15 1.46
N GLN A 174 -8.86 -11.41 1.03
CA GLN A 174 -7.76 -12.32 0.72
C GLN A 174 -7.78 -12.75 -0.75
N PHE A 175 -6.67 -12.54 -1.45
CA PHE A 175 -6.35 -13.14 -2.74
C PHE A 175 -5.56 -14.42 -2.51
N PHE A 176 -6.17 -15.58 -2.74
CA PHE A 176 -5.52 -16.87 -2.52
C PHE A 176 -4.86 -17.40 -3.78
N ILE A 177 -3.58 -17.77 -3.68
CA ILE A 177 -2.80 -18.35 -4.76
C ILE A 177 -2.48 -19.80 -4.40
N PRO A 178 -3.08 -20.80 -5.07
CA PRO A 178 -2.84 -22.20 -4.77
C PRO A 178 -1.37 -22.60 -4.97
N ASN A 179 -0.89 -23.50 -4.12
CA ASN A 179 0.34 -24.23 -4.35
C ASN A 179 0.23 -24.96 -5.68
N TYR A 180 1.33 -24.96 -6.42
CA TYR A 180 1.42 -25.68 -7.68
C TYR A 180 2.60 -26.63 -7.61
N VAL A 181 2.35 -27.89 -7.90
CA VAL A 181 3.40 -28.89 -8.07
C VAL A 181 3.97 -28.69 -9.47
N ALA A 182 4.91 -27.77 -9.60
CA ALA A 182 5.75 -27.71 -10.79
C ALA A 182 6.73 -28.90 -10.73
N GLY A 183 6.77 -29.71 -11.78
CA GLY A 183 7.83 -30.71 -11.94
C GLY A 183 9.19 -30.02 -11.94
N SER A 184 10.07 -30.47 -11.06
CA SER A 184 11.43 -29.98 -10.77
C SER A 184 11.55 -28.57 -10.18
N GLU A 185 11.85 -28.57 -8.87
CA GLU A 185 12.74 -27.70 -8.10
C GLU A 185 12.94 -26.26 -8.62
N SER A 186 12.20 -25.34 -8.03
CA SER A 186 12.67 -23.98 -7.83
C SER A 186 12.34 -23.57 -6.40
N GLU A 187 13.37 -23.29 -5.59
CA GLU A 187 13.22 -22.56 -4.33
C GLU A 187 12.72 -21.15 -4.65
N GLU A 188 11.41 -20.98 -4.85
CA GLU A 188 10.84 -19.65 -5.06
C GLU A 188 10.76 -18.90 -3.72
N ALA A 189 11.85 -18.21 -3.39
CA ALA A 189 11.93 -17.21 -2.33
C ALA A 189 11.01 -15.99 -2.58
N ALA A 190 10.51 -15.81 -3.81
CA ALA A 190 9.49 -14.85 -4.18
C ALA A 190 8.62 -15.41 -5.32
N PHE A 191 7.34 -15.02 -5.39
CA PHE A 191 6.43 -15.38 -6.48
C PHE A 191 5.85 -14.12 -7.12
N ARG A 192 5.60 -14.18 -8.44
CA ARG A 192 5.17 -13.01 -9.21
C ARG A 192 3.66 -12.94 -9.37
N VAL A 193 3.09 -11.76 -9.10
CA VAL A 193 1.72 -11.39 -9.45
C VAL A 193 1.74 -10.14 -10.32
N THR A 194 0.63 -9.86 -11.00
CA THR A 194 0.41 -8.58 -11.67
C THR A 194 -0.54 -7.76 -10.81
N ALA A 195 -0.15 -6.53 -10.47
CA ALA A 195 -0.99 -5.58 -9.74
C ALA A 195 -1.46 -4.46 -10.68
N GLY A 196 -2.70 -4.02 -10.51
CA GLY A 196 -3.26 -2.82 -11.12
C GLY A 196 -3.86 -1.94 -10.04
N VAL A 197 -3.64 -0.62 -10.14
CA VAL A 197 -4.20 0.34 -9.19
C VAL A 197 -5.07 1.34 -9.93
N TYR A 198 -6.33 1.46 -9.52
CA TYR A 198 -7.31 2.38 -10.09
C TYR A 198 -7.89 3.26 -8.98
N ILE A 199 -8.18 4.52 -9.29
CA ILE A 199 -8.80 5.45 -8.33
C ILE A 199 -10.26 5.60 -8.69
N ASN A 200 -11.14 5.36 -7.71
CA ASN A 200 -12.57 5.62 -7.85
C ASN A 200 -12.80 7.10 -7.50
N SER A 201 -13.14 7.89 -8.52
CA SER A 201 -13.42 9.34 -8.43
C SER A 201 -14.89 9.63 -8.12
#